data_AF-A0A6G3YVI9-F1
#
_entry.id   AF-A0A6G3YVI9-F1
#
_cell.length_a   1.000
_cell.length_b   1.000
_cell.length_c   1.000
_cell.angle_alpha   90.00
_cell.angle_beta   90.00
_cell.angle_gamma   90.00
#
_symmetry.space_group_name_H-M   'P 1'
#
loop_
_entity.id
_entity.type
_entity.pdbx_description
1 polymer ?
#
loop_
_entity_poly.entity_id
_entity_poly.type
_entity_poly.pdbx_seq_one_letter_code
_entity_poly.pdbx_strand_id
1 'polypeptide(L)'
;MHHPHPMPPWMFVLDGTFLGFLGNELTPATHLTLDVEQEHIPIKLPSNFQHTRPQWLQPGVQIRCIGRSQLDTQAKMLKLNAYQVFSLPSHASS
;
A
#
# COMPACT_ATOMS: atom_id res chain seq x y z
N MET A 1 -23.79 -17.80 -12.75
CA MET A 1 -22.32 -17.89 -12.63
C MET A 1 -21.76 -16.51 -12.95
N HIS A 2 -21.31 -15.75 -11.95
CA HIS A 2 -20.68 -14.46 -12.20
C HIS A 2 -19.22 -14.71 -12.54
N HIS A 3 -18.81 -14.45 -13.78
CA HIS A 3 -17.40 -14.38 -14.12
C HIS A 3 -16.81 -13.19 -13.34
N PRO A 4 -15.75 -13.38 -12.53
CA PRO A 4 -15.04 -12.25 -11.96
C PRO A 4 -14.49 -11.45 -13.13
N HIS A 5 -14.86 -10.18 -13.22
CA HIS A 5 -14.27 -9.29 -14.21
C HIS A 5 -12.76 -9.28 -13.95
N PRO A 6 -11.92 -9.62 -14.94
CA PRO A 6 -10.48 -9.61 -14.75
C PRO A 6 -10.07 -8.18 -14.40
N MET A 7 -9.30 -8.04 -13.32
CA MET A 7 -8.70 -6.78 -12.95
C MET A 7 -7.88 -6.24 -14.12
N PRO A 8 -7.99 -4.95 -14.48
CA PRO A 8 -7.11 -4.36 -15.46
C PRO A 8 -5.63 -4.65 -15.15
N PRO A 9 -4.76 -4.81 -16.18
CA PRO A 9 -3.38 -5.28 -16.02
C PRO A 9 -2.49 -4.32 -15.24
N TRP A 10 -2.91 -3.07 -15.07
CA TRP A 10 -2.25 -2.06 -14.25
C TRP A 10 -2.76 -2.02 -12.81
N MET A 11 -3.73 -2.86 -12.41
CA MET A 11 -4.16 -2.93 -11.01
C MET A 11 -3.34 -3.94 -10.23
N PHE A 12 -3.13 -3.64 -8.95
CA PHE A 12 -2.50 -4.57 -8.01
C PHE A 12 -3.37 -4.74 -6.77
N VAL A 13 -3.24 -5.92 -6.17
CA VAL A 13 -3.65 -6.21 -4.79
C VAL A 13 -2.40 -6.75 -4.10
N LEU A 14 -1.96 -6.07 -3.05
CA LEU A 14 -0.73 -6.41 -2.35
C LEU A 14 -0.99 -6.47 -0.85
N ASP A 15 -0.71 -7.63 -0.27
CA ASP A 15 -0.79 -7.86 1.17
C ASP A 15 0.61 -7.77 1.77
N GLY A 16 0.74 -7.18 2.95
CA GLY A 16 2.03 -7.03 3.60
C GLY A 16 1.93 -6.48 5.02
N THR A 17 3.05 -6.48 5.72
CA THR A 17 3.16 -5.90 7.05
C THR A 17 3.52 -4.43 6.92
N PHE A 18 2.70 -3.54 7.47
CA PHE A 18 2.99 -2.11 7.45
C PHE A 18 4.20 -1.80 8.33
N LEU A 19 5.21 -1.14 7.77
CA LEU A 19 6.42 -0.77 8.51
C LEU A 19 6.41 0.68 8.98
N GLY A 20 5.67 1.54 8.28
CA GLY A 20 5.64 2.97 8.58
C GLY A 20 5.38 3.81 7.35
N PHE A 21 5.41 5.12 7.57
CA PHE A 21 5.25 6.12 6.51
C PHE A 21 6.61 6.64 6.04
N LEU A 22 6.75 6.88 4.74
CA LEU A 22 7.89 7.61 4.17
C LEU A 22 7.52 9.08 4.00
N GLY A 23 8.29 9.93 4.68
CA GLY A 23 8.19 11.38 4.66
C GLY A 23 9.29 11.97 5.55
N ASN A 24 9.45 13.29 5.52
CA ASN A 24 10.29 14.00 6.48
C ASN A 24 9.41 14.98 7.28
N GLU A 25 9.93 15.54 8.37
CA GLU A 25 9.16 16.47 9.23
C GLU A 25 8.59 17.69 8.47
N LEU A 26 9.16 18.01 7.31
CA LEU A 26 8.79 19.16 6.48
C LEU A 26 7.78 18.82 5.37
N THR A 27 7.47 17.54 5.15
CA THR A 27 6.59 17.11 4.06
C THR A 27 5.57 16.06 4.54
N PRO A 28 4.29 16.18 4.14
CA PRO A 28 3.31 15.16 4.46
C PRO A 28 3.79 13.81 3.92
N ALA A 29 3.67 12.77 4.75
CA ALA A 29 3.95 11.40 4.34
C ALA A 29 3.09 11.05 3.13
N THR A 30 3.74 10.89 1.98
CA THR A 30 3.06 10.57 0.71
C THR A 30 3.04 9.08 0.42
N HIS A 31 3.87 8.29 1.12
CA HIS A 31 3.97 6.86 0.92
C HIS A 31 3.94 6.12 2.26
N LEU A 32 3.47 4.87 2.22
CA LEU A 32 3.71 3.87 3.23
C LEU A 32 4.76 2.87 2.73
N THR A 33 5.40 2.15 3.65
CA THR A 33 6.26 1.01 3.34
C THR A 33 5.58 -0.27 3.82
N LEU A 34 5.51 -1.26 2.94
CA LEU A 34 5.16 -2.63 3.31
C LEU A 34 6.40 -3.53 3.29
N ASP A 35 6.49 -4.42 4.26
CA ASP A 35 7.24 -5.65 4.12
C ASP A 35 6.39 -6.68 3.40
N VAL A 36 6.89 -7.17 2.27
CA VAL A 36 6.29 -8.23 1.46
C VAL A 36 7.38 -9.20 1.09
N GLU A 37 7.31 -10.44 1.58
CA GLU A 37 8.31 -11.48 1.28
C GLU A 37 9.76 -11.02 1.51
N GLN A 38 10.01 -10.25 2.59
CA GLN A 38 11.32 -9.67 2.94
C GLN A 38 11.78 -8.52 2.02
N GLU A 39 10.92 -8.01 1.15
CA GLU A 39 11.15 -6.80 0.35
C GLU A 39 10.37 -5.61 0.92
N HIS A 40 11.04 -4.46 0.99
CA HIS A 40 10.42 -3.20 1.42
C HIS A 40 9.85 -2.45 0.22
N ILE A 41 8.52 -2.47 0.10
CA ILE A 41 7.82 -1.91 -1.06
C ILE A 41 7.18 -0.56 -0.68
N PRO A 42 7.60 0.56 -1.28
CA PRO A 42 6.96 1.84 -1.09
C PRO A 42 5.65 1.93 -1.90
N ILE A 43 4.56 2.31 -1.24
CA ILE A 43 3.26 2.50 -1.87
C ILE A 43 2.77 3.91 -1.61
N LYS A 44 2.49 4.65 -2.67
CA LYS A 44 1.92 5.99 -2.57
C LYS A 44 0.50 5.91 -2.01
N LEU A 45 0.22 6.74 -1.00
CA LEU A 45 -1.08 6.83 -0.35
C LEU A 45 -2.10 7.55 -1.24
N PRO A 46 -3.39 7.18 -1.15
CA PRO A 46 -4.45 7.97 -1.72
C PRO A 46 -4.51 9.34 -1.01
N SER A 47 -4.95 10.37 -1.72
CA SER A 47 -4.92 11.76 -1.24
C SER A 47 -5.69 11.98 0.07
N ASN A 48 -6.78 11.24 0.28
CA ASN A 48 -7.55 11.27 1.53
C ASN A 48 -6.76 10.77 2.75
N PHE A 49 -5.83 9.82 2.58
CA PHE A 49 -4.98 9.32 3.67
C PHE A 49 -3.85 10.30 4.06
N GLN A 50 -3.50 11.22 3.17
CA GLN A 50 -2.44 12.21 3.43
C GLN A 50 -2.88 13.26 4.47
N HIS A 51 -4.19 13.51 4.56
CA HIS A 51 -4.75 14.50 5.49
C HIS A 51 -5.19 13.90 6.83
N THR A 52 -5.62 12.64 6.84
CA THR A 52 -6.05 11.93 8.06
C THR A 52 -5.41 10.55 8.13
N ARG A 53 -4.32 10.43 8.91
CA ARG A 53 -3.67 9.15 9.17
C ARG A 53 -4.58 8.29 10.06
N PRO A 54 -4.99 7.08 9.63
CA PRO A 54 -5.83 6.24 10.45
C PRO A 54 -5.09 5.77 11.69
N GLN A 55 -5.71 5.89 12.87
CA GLN A 55 -5.10 5.48 14.14
C GLN A 55 -4.79 3.97 14.20
N TRP A 56 -5.53 3.16 13.45
CA TRP A 56 -5.32 1.71 13.38
C TRP A 56 -4.07 1.31 12.58
N LEU A 57 -3.53 2.20 11.76
CA LEU A 57 -2.39 1.91 10.88
C LEU A 57 -1.08 2.13 11.65
N GLN A 58 -0.71 1.13 12.47
CA GLN A 58 0.50 1.11 13.30
C GLN A 58 1.52 0.11 12.76
N PRO A 59 2.84 0.36 12.86
CA PRO A 59 3.85 -0.60 12.42
C PRO A 59 3.62 -2.01 12.98
N GLY A 60 3.76 -3.03 12.14
CA GLY A 60 3.50 -4.43 12.47
C GLY A 60 2.09 -4.94 12.16
N VAL A 61 1.15 -4.06 11.80
CA VAL A 61 -0.19 -4.51 11.38
C VAL A 61 -0.17 -5.05 9.95
N GLN A 62 -0.88 -6.14 9.72
CA GLN A 62 -1.07 -6.70 8.39
C GLN A 62 -2.12 -5.89 7.64
N ILE A 63 -1.80 -5.48 6.42
CA ILE A 63 -2.71 -4.68 5.59
C ILE A 63 -2.78 -5.20 4.16
N ARG A 64 -3.85 -4.83 3.47
CA ARG A 64 -4.03 -5.00 2.03
C ARG A 64 -4.10 -3.65 1.36
N CYS A 65 -3.26 -3.43 0.36
CA CYS A 65 -3.33 -2.29 -0.54
C CYS A 65 -3.92 -2.72 -1.87
N ILE A 66 -4.92 -1.95 -2.34
CA ILE A 66 -5.46 -2.08 -3.69
C ILE A 66 -5.17 -0.78 -4.43
N GLY A 67 -4.63 -0.88 -5.63
CA GLY A 67 -4.17 0.29 -6.34
C GLY A 67 -3.84 0.04 -7.81
N ARG A 68 -3.13 1.01 -8.39
CA ARG A 68 -2.54 0.88 -9.72
C ARG A 68 -1.03 0.90 -9.68
N SER A 69 -0.41 0.07 -10.50
CA SER A 69 0.99 0.15 -10.87
C SER A 69 1.14 1.09 -12.07
N GLN A 70 2.18 1.91 -12.05
CA GLN A 70 2.50 2.84 -13.11
C GLN A 70 4.01 2.81 -13.33
N LEU A 71 4.45 2.60 -14.57
CA LEU A 71 5.86 2.71 -14.89
C LEU A 71 6.27 4.19 -14.89
N ASP A 72 7.23 4.53 -14.03
CA ASP A 72 7.97 5.78 -14.14
C ASP A 72 9.10 5.57 -15.15
N THR A 73 8.93 6.13 -16.35
CA THR A 73 9.89 5.98 -17.45
C THR A 73 11.17 6.78 -17.22
N GLN A 74 11.14 7.83 -16.40
CA GLN A 74 12.31 8.64 -16.07
C GLN A 74 13.19 7.94 -15.03
N ALA A 75 12.57 7.40 -13.97
CA ALA A 75 13.26 6.66 -12.93
C ALA A 75 13.53 5.18 -13.29
N LYS A 76 12.92 4.68 -14.37
CA LYS A 76 12.87 3.24 -14.72
C LYS A 76 12.39 2.37 -13.57
N MET A 77 11.42 2.86 -12.80
CA MET A 77 10.88 2.19 -11.62
C MET A 77 9.37 2.02 -11.73
N LEU A 78 8.87 0.92 -11.16
CA LEU A 78 7.44 0.71 -11.01
C LEU A 78 6.94 1.48 -9.78
N LYS A 79 6.00 2.40 -9.98
CA LYS A 79 5.32 3.12 -8.91
C LYS A 79 4.01 2.45 -8.57
N LEU A 80 3.78 2.20 -7.28
CA LEU A 80 2.51 1.68 -6.79
C LEU A 80 1.72 2.82 -6.14
N ASN A 81 0.51 3.08 -6.63
CA ASN A 81 -0.41 4.06 -6.08
C ASN A 81 -1.63 3.36 -5.51
N ALA A 82 -1.81 3.39 -4.20
CA ALA A 82 -2.99 2.84 -3.55
C ALA A 82 -4.21 3.74 -3.74
N TYR A 83 -5.36 3.11 -3.96
CA TYR A 83 -6.68 3.73 -3.87
C TYR A 83 -7.32 3.40 -2.53
N GLN A 84 -7.07 2.19 -2.03
CA GLN A 84 -7.66 1.67 -0.80
C GLN A 84 -6.61 0.91 0.02
N VAL A 85 -6.74 1.03 1.33
CA VAL A 85 -5.90 0.35 2.31
C VAL A 85 -6.82 -0.25 3.37
N PHE A 86 -6.71 -1.56 3.59
CA PHE A 86 -7.54 -2.31 4.53
C PHE A 86 -6.67 -2.96 5.61
N SER A 87 -7.15 -2.97 6.84
CA SER A 87 -6.59 -3.86 7.87
C SER A 87 -6.95 -5.30 7.54
N LEU A 88 -5.98 -6.19 7.66
CA LEU A 88 -6.20 -7.63 7.63
C LEU A 88 -6.18 -8.17 9.06
N PRO A 89 -7.03 -9.15 9.40
CA PRO A 89 -6.91 -9.82 10.68
C PRO A 89 -5.52 -10.44 10.78
N SER A 90 -4.78 -10.08 11.83
CA SER A 90 -3.55 -10.78 12.18
C SER A 90 -3.92 -12.24 12.41
N HIS A 91 -3.35 -13.14 11.60
CA HIS A 91 -3.47 -14.57 11.84
C HIS A 91 -2.69 -14.84 13.13
N ALA A 92 -3.35 -14.70 14.28
CA ALA A 92 -2.86 -15.20 15.54
C ALA A 92 -2.70 -16.71 15.34
N SER A 93 -1.46 -17.15 15.18
CA SER A 93 -1.13 -18.56 15.22
C SER A 93 -1.32 -18.98 16.68
N SER A 94 -2.49 -19.52 16.99
CA SER A 94 -2.78 -20.23 18.23
C SER A 94 -2.63 -21.72 17.99
#